data_AF-G1V7G6-F1
#
_entry.id   AF-G1V7G6-F1
#
_cell.length_a   1.000
_cell.length_b   1.000
_cell.length_c   1.000
_cell.angle_alpha   90.00
_cell.angle_beta   90.00
_cell.angle_gamma   90.00
#
_symmetry.space_group_name_H-M   'P 1'
#
loop_
_entity.id
_entity.type
_entity.pdbx_description
1 polymer ?
#
loop_
_entity_poly.entity_id
_entity_poly.type
_entity_poly.pdbx_seq_one_letter_code
_entity_poly.pdbx_strand_id
1 'polypeptide(L)'
;GLTPGRDRIRIELADGSVFLRRIVSVAAGPAAEEILSLDEALPFENLPAAEFRIISFLTLVRLAGDSALFTWRYTQWAADVTFSVVEVDA
;
A
#
# COMPACT_ATOMS: atom_id res chain seq x y z
N GLY A 1 7.05 -15.58 -10.26
CA GLY A 1 6.94 -14.12 -10.07
C GLY A 1 5.62 -13.83 -9.39
N LEU A 2 5.53 -12.75 -8.61
CA LEU A 2 4.25 -12.35 -8.00
C LEU A 2 3.24 -11.97 -9.09
N THR A 3 1.96 -12.24 -8.83
CA THR A 3 0.87 -11.77 -9.69
C THR A 3 0.91 -10.24 -9.76
N PRO A 4 0.75 -9.63 -10.96
CA PRO A 4 0.61 -8.18 -11.09
C PRO A 4 -0.44 -7.63 -10.12
N GLY A 5 -0.16 -6.49 -9.49
CA GLY A 5 -1.05 -5.87 -8.49
C GLY A 5 -1.07 -6.54 -7.11
N ARG A 6 -0.28 -7.60 -6.88
CA ARG A 6 -0.14 -8.25 -5.55
C ARG A 6 1.25 -8.07 -4.94
N ASP A 7 2.04 -7.10 -5.40
CA ASP A 7 3.41 -6.89 -4.94
C ASP A 7 3.50 -5.87 -3.79
N ARG A 8 2.42 -5.15 -3.47
CA ARG A 8 2.39 -4.18 -2.38
C ARG A 8 1.13 -4.32 -1.53
N ILE A 9 1.29 -4.09 -0.23
CA ILE A 9 0.21 -4.11 0.74
C ILE A 9 0.18 -2.81 1.55
N ARG A 10 -1.04 -2.42 1.92
CA ARG A 10 -1.34 -1.39 2.90
C ARG A 10 -1.87 -2.08 4.16
N ILE A 11 -1.26 -1.77 5.29
CA ILE A 11 -1.67 -2.23 6.62
C ILE A 11 -2.07 -0.98 7.40
N GLU A 12 -3.33 -0.89 7.81
CA GLU A 12 -3.86 0.18 8.65
C GLU A 12 -4.21 -0.39 10.03
N LEU A 13 -3.67 0.25 11.07
CA LEU A 13 -3.96 -0.08 12.45
C LEU A 13 -5.18 0.71 12.97
N ALA A 14 -5.74 0.28 14.09
CA ALA A 14 -6.92 0.88 14.72
C ALA A 14 -6.66 2.32 15.20
N ASP A 15 -5.42 2.66 15.52
CA ASP A 15 -4.98 4.01 15.89
C ASP A 15 -4.84 4.96 14.68
N GLY A 16 -5.03 4.46 13.46
CA GLY A 16 -4.88 5.20 12.21
C GLY A 16 -3.46 5.17 11.61
N SER A 17 -2.51 4.49 12.25
CA SER A 17 -1.17 4.27 11.69
C SER A 17 -1.24 3.45 10.41
N VAL A 18 -0.47 3.84 9.40
CA VAL A 18 -0.44 3.16 8.09
C VAL A 18 0.98 2.72 7.74
N PHE A 19 1.12 1.45 7.39
CA PHE A 19 2.36 0.85 6.92
C PHE A 19 2.19 0.36 5.49
N LEU A 20 3.01 0.88 4.58
CA LEU A 20 3.11 0.38 3.22
C LEU A 20 4.31 -0.56 3.12
N ARG A 21 4.11 -1.74 2.56
CA ARG A 21 5.15 -2.76 2.42
C ARG A 21 5.12 -3.37 1.04
N ARG A 22 6.29 -3.72 0.53
CA ARG A 22 6.43 -4.55 -0.67
C ARG A 22 6.49 -6.02 -0.25
N ILE A 23 5.76 -6.87 -0.95
CA ILE A 23 5.87 -8.31 -0.82
C ILE A 23 7.09 -8.76 -1.63
N VAL A 24 8.03 -9.44 -0.97
CA VAL A 24 9.25 -9.96 -1.62
C VAL A 24 9.09 -11.43 -2.03
N SER A 25 8.30 -12.20 -1.29
CA SER A 25 7.97 -13.58 -1.61
C SER A 25 6.64 -14.00 -1.00
N VAL A 26 6.03 -15.02 -1.61
CA VAL A 26 4.81 -15.67 -1.12
C VAL A 26 5.10 -17.16 -1.00
N ALA A 27 4.76 -17.73 0.14
CA ALA A 27 4.82 -19.16 0.40
C ALA A 27 3.46 -19.69 0.82
N ALA A 28 3.19 -20.97 0.57
CA ALA A 28 2.01 -21.64 1.10
C ALA A 28 2.18 -21.85 2.61
N GLY A 29 1.15 -21.54 3.38
CA GLY A 29 1.07 -21.87 4.80
C GLY A 29 0.69 -23.34 5.04
N PRO A 30 0.62 -23.77 6.31
CA PRO A 30 0.25 -25.15 6.67
C PRO A 30 -1.23 -25.47 6.40
N ALA A 31 -2.07 -24.44 6.22
CA ALA A 31 -3.47 -24.56 5.84
C ALA A 31 -3.71 -23.87 4.48
N ALA A 32 -4.96 -23.48 4.18
CA ALA A 32 -5.32 -22.66 3.01
C ALA A 32 -4.87 -21.18 3.17
N GLU A 33 -3.68 -20.98 3.72
CA GLU A 33 -3.09 -19.68 4.05
C GLU A 33 -1.97 -19.34 3.07
N GLU A 34 -1.75 -18.05 2.84
CA GLU A 34 -0.56 -17.54 2.18
C GLU A 34 0.31 -16.81 3.22
N ILE A 35 1.61 -17.14 3.25
CA ILE A 35 2.61 -16.46 4.06
C ILE A 35 3.31 -15.44 3.17
N LEU A 36 3.13 -14.16 3.49
CA LEU A 36 3.73 -13.04 2.77
C LEU A 36 5.02 -12.60 3.48
N SER A 37 6.13 -12.61 2.76
CA SER A 37 7.38 -11.99 3.24
C SER A 37 7.43 -10.54 2.80
N LEU A 38 7.72 -9.63 3.73
CA LEU A 38 7.76 -8.19 3.48
C LEU A 38 9.21 -7.71 3.31
N ASP A 39 9.39 -6.60 2.61
CA ASP A 39 10.68 -5.93 2.41
C ASP A 39 11.27 -5.31 3.67
N GLU A 40 10.41 -4.98 4.63
CA GLU A 40 10.80 -4.43 5.93
C GLU A 40 9.91 -4.98 7.04
N ALA A 41 10.50 -5.22 8.21
CA ALA A 41 9.76 -5.56 9.42
C ALA A 41 8.73 -4.46 9.77
N LEU A 42 7.66 -4.87 10.45
CA LEU A 42 6.76 -3.94 11.10
C LEU A 42 7.38 -3.52 12.44
N PRO A 43 7.13 -2.32 12.96
CA PRO A 43 7.74 -1.81 14.20
C PRO A 43 7.15 -2.45 15.47
N PHE A 44 6.58 -3.64 15.34
CA PHE A 44 5.92 -4.41 16.38
C PHE A 44 6.05 -5.90 16.07
N GLU A 45 6.10 -6.73 17.11
CA GLU A 45 6.32 -8.16 16.97
C GLU A 45 5.01 -8.96 17.15
N ASN A 46 4.16 -8.56 18.11
CA ASN A 46 2.96 -9.31 18.49
C ASN A 46 1.79 -8.35 18.77
N LEU A 47 1.24 -7.72 17.73
CA LEU A 47 0.00 -6.98 17.86
C LEU A 47 -1.21 -7.94 17.87
N PRO A 48 -2.17 -7.77 18.79
CA PRO A 48 -3.44 -8.47 18.74
C PRO A 48 -4.18 -8.20 17.42
N ALA A 49 -4.94 -9.17 16.93
CA ALA A 49 -5.71 -9.02 15.68
C ALA A 49 -6.68 -7.82 15.71
N ALA A 50 -7.21 -7.46 16.88
CA ALA A 50 -8.11 -6.32 17.06
C ALA A 50 -7.47 -4.95 16.78
N GLU A 51 -6.14 -4.87 16.79
CA GLU A 51 -5.39 -3.64 16.47
C GLU A 51 -5.26 -3.42 14.96
N PHE A 52 -5.58 -4.42 14.14
CA PHE A 52 -5.59 -4.28 12.69
C PHE A 52 -6.97 -3.85 12.22
N ARG A 53 -7.03 -2.71 11.53
CA ARG A 53 -8.27 -2.21 10.95
C ARG A 53 -8.49 -2.74 9.54
N ILE A 54 -7.48 -2.61 8.68
CA ILE A 54 -7.53 -3.03 7.27
C ILE A 54 -6.16 -3.56 6.85
N ILE A 55 -6.16 -4.70 6.13
CA ILE A 55 -5.01 -5.16 5.35
C ILE A 55 -5.51 -5.35 3.91
N SER A 56 -4.90 -4.65 2.96
CA SER A 56 -5.32 -4.71 1.55
C SER A 56 -4.11 -4.67 0.62
N PHE A 57 -4.21 -5.33 -0.53
CA PHE A 57 -3.28 -5.07 -1.64
C PHE A 57 -3.47 -3.64 -2.14
N LEU A 58 -2.38 -2.99 -2.57
CA LEU A 58 -2.50 -1.71 -3.24
C LEU A 58 -2.93 -1.94 -4.69
N THR A 59 -3.97 -1.22 -5.11
CA THR A 59 -4.42 -1.24 -6.50
C THR A 59 -3.31 -0.75 -7.42
N LEU A 60 -3.02 -1.52 -8.47
CA LEU A 60 -2.16 -1.06 -9.54
C LEU A 60 -2.92 -0.02 -10.36
N VAL A 61 -2.43 1.21 -10.37
CA VAL A 61 -3.02 2.30 -11.14
C VAL A 61 -1.97 2.93 -12.04
N ARG A 62 -2.43 3.48 -13.17
CA ARG A 62 -1.62 4.36 -14.03
C ARG A 62 -2.22 5.75 -14.06
N LEU A 63 -1.42 6.76 -14.41
CA LEU A 63 -1.95 8.09 -14.68
C LEU A 63 -2.96 8.03 -15.84
N ALA A 64 -4.10 8.69 -15.65
CA ALA A 64 -5.15 8.76 -16.66
C ALA A 64 -4.77 9.69 -17.82
N GLY A 65 -3.78 10.56 -17.61
CA GLY A 65 -3.25 11.48 -18.60
C GLY A 65 -1.76 11.73 -18.38
N ASP A 66 -1.19 12.63 -19.18
CA ASP A 66 0.23 13.01 -19.16
C ASP A 66 0.51 14.28 -18.33
N SER A 67 -0.47 14.74 -17.54
CA SER A 67 -0.38 15.98 -16.77
C SER A 67 -0.79 15.80 -15.31
N ALA A 68 -0.20 16.63 -14.45
CA ALA A 68 -0.58 16.82 -13.06
C ALA A 68 -0.61 18.32 -12.77
N LEU A 69 -1.63 18.79 -12.03
CA LEU A 69 -1.79 20.19 -11.68
C LEU A 69 -1.17 20.45 -10.30
N PHE A 70 -0.28 21.45 -10.23
CA PHE A 70 0.33 21.91 -8.98
C PHE A 70 -0.20 23.31 -8.64
N THR A 71 -0.79 23.45 -7.45
CA THR A 71 -1.20 24.74 -6.90
C THR A 71 -0.29 25.11 -5.73
N TRP A 72 0.66 26.02 -5.99
CA TRP A 72 1.69 26.40 -5.01
C TRP A 72 1.15 27.31 -3.90
N ARG A 73 1.44 26.96 -2.65
CA ARG A 73 1.20 27.78 -1.46
C ARG A 73 2.55 28.32 -0.96
N TYR A 74 3.01 29.41 -1.58
CA TYR A 74 4.35 29.97 -1.37
C TYR A 74 4.67 30.36 0.08
N THR A 75 3.65 30.67 0.89
CA THR A 75 3.82 30.98 2.31
C THR A 75 4.15 29.76 3.18
N GLN A 76 3.84 28.56 2.69
CA GLN A 76 4.01 27.29 3.42
C GLN A 76 5.04 26.37 2.76
N TRP A 77 5.65 26.82 1.65
CA TRP A 77 6.55 26.00 0.83
C TRP A 77 5.93 24.64 0.46
N ALA A 78 4.61 24.63 0.20
CA ALA A 78 3.81 23.45 -0.08
C ALA A 78 3.06 23.60 -1.41
N ALA A 79 2.56 22.50 -1.96
CA ALA A 79 1.67 22.50 -3.12
C ALA A 79 0.54 21.49 -2.93
N ASP A 80 -0.67 21.88 -3.35
CA ASP A 80 -1.75 20.93 -3.58
C ASP A 80 -1.56 20.33 -4.98
N VAL A 81 -1.54 19.00 -5.08
CA VAL A 81 -1.32 18.29 -6.34
C VAL A 81 -2.56 17.49 -6.72
N THR A 82 -3.08 17.75 -7.92
CA THR A 82 -4.25 17.05 -8.45
C THR A 82 -3.87 16.30 -9.73
N PHE A 83 -4.22 15.02 -9.78
CA PHE A 83 -4.08 14.16 -10.96
C PHE A 83 -5.17 13.10 -10.93
N SER A 84 -5.44 12.49 -12.08
CA SER A 84 -6.38 11.38 -12.21
C SER A 84 -5.64 10.09 -12.47
N VAL A 85 -6.14 9.00 -11.89
CA VAL A 85 -5.61 7.65 -12.11
C VAL A 85 -6.70 6.74 -12.65
N VAL A 86 -6.29 5.72 -13.40
CA VAL A 86 -7.15 4.61 -13.82
C VAL A 86 -6.55 3.31 -13.34
N GLU A 87 -7.41 2.37 -12.93
CA GLU A 87 -6.97 1.02 -12.58
C GLU A 87 -6.35 0.33 -13.79
N VAL A 88 -5.31 -0.46 -13.53
CA VAL A 88 -4.71 -1.33 -14.52
C VAL A 88 -5.28 -2.72 -14.27
N ASP A 89 -6.10 -3.22 -15.19
CA ASP A 89 -6.61 -4.59 -15.12
C ASP A 89 -5.42 -5.58 -15.08
N ALA A 90 -5.51 -6.56 -14.17
CA ALA A 90 -4.46 -7.53 -13.89
C ALA A 90 -4.38 -8.66 -14.93
#